data_AF-A0A843SSH7-F1
#
_entry.id   AF-A0A843SSH7-F1
#
_cell.length_a   1.000
_cell.length_b   1.000
_cell.length_c   1.000
_cell.angle_alpha   90.00
_cell.angle_beta   90.00
_cell.angle_gamma   90.00
#
_symmetry.space_group_name_H-M   'P 1'
#
loop_
_entity.id
_entity.type
_entity.pdbx_description
1 polymer ?
#
loop_
_entity_poly.entity_id
_entity_poly.type
_entity_poly.pdbx_seq_one_letter_code
_entity_poly.pdbx_strand_id
1 'polypeptide(L)'
;MQAASGIAAVLDPARLARRAGLDPDPWQRDLLRSSASQTILLCSRQSGKSTTSALLAVEEAAYRSPALILILAPALRQSQELFRKVKALLPVAGDMTIKRETALTLELGNLLTR
;
A
#
# COMPACT_ATOMS: atom_id res chain seq x y z
N MET A 1 5.19 20.79 8.99
CA MET A 1 5.30 19.53 9.75
C MET A 1 5.12 18.26 8.89
N GLN A 2 4.53 18.32 7.68
CA GLN A 2 4.30 17.15 6.80
C GLN A 2 5.55 16.58 6.10
N ALA A 3 6.57 17.39 5.77
CA ALA A 3 7.76 16.93 5.04
C ALA A 3 8.57 15.86 5.81
N ALA A 4 8.69 15.99 7.13
CA ALA A 4 9.40 15.02 7.98
C ALA A 4 8.68 13.66 8.04
N SER A 5 7.34 13.66 7.93
CA SER A 5 6.54 12.43 7.94
C SER A 5 6.68 11.63 6.64
N GLY A 6 6.86 12.32 5.50
CA GLY A 6 7.11 11.67 4.21
C GLY A 6 8.47 10.98 4.17
N ILE A 7 9.53 11.68 4.57
CA ILE A 7 10.89 11.12 4.64
C ILE A 7 10.93 9.93 5.61
N ALA A 8 10.32 10.04 6.79
CA ALA A 8 10.30 8.93 7.74
C ALA A 8 9.49 7.71 7.26
N ALA A 9 8.46 7.91 6.44
CA ALA A 9 7.69 6.81 5.84
C ALA A 9 8.48 6.12 4.72
N VAL A 10 9.20 6.88 3.91
CA VAL A 10 10.19 6.34 2.94
C VAL A 10 11.28 5.53 3.65
N LEU A 11 11.70 5.98 4.84
CA LEU A 11 12.77 5.32 5.62
C LEU A 11 12.32 4.05 6.35
N ASP A 12 11.01 3.85 6.62
CA ASP A 12 10.49 2.60 7.18
C ASP A 12 9.03 2.38 6.72
N PRO A 13 8.82 1.63 5.62
CA PRO A 13 7.48 1.27 5.13
C PRO A 13 6.59 0.60 6.18
N ALA A 14 7.19 -0.09 7.17
CA ALA A 14 6.44 -0.68 8.28
C ALA A 14 5.79 0.38 9.20
N ARG A 15 6.18 1.66 9.11
CA ARG A 15 5.48 2.77 9.78
C ARG A 15 4.08 3.00 9.22
N LEU A 16 3.82 2.72 7.94
CA LEU A 16 2.45 2.80 7.40
C LEU A 16 1.52 1.80 8.08
N ALA A 17 2.01 0.59 8.36
CA ALA A 17 1.26 -0.40 9.12
C ALA A 17 0.89 0.14 10.52
N ARG A 18 1.86 0.73 11.23
CA ARG A 18 1.62 1.33 12.55
C ARG A 18 0.67 2.54 12.49
N ARG A 19 0.75 3.39 11.45
CA ARG A 19 -0.21 4.48 11.21
C ARG A 19 -1.62 3.96 10.96
N ALA A 20 -1.75 2.76 10.40
CA ALA A 20 -3.02 2.06 10.22
C ALA A 20 -3.52 1.37 11.52
N GLY A 21 -2.83 1.53 12.65
CA GLY A 21 -3.14 0.84 13.90
C GLY A 21 -2.82 -0.66 13.87
N LEU A 22 -1.97 -1.10 12.93
CA LEU A 22 -1.56 -2.50 12.81
C LEU A 22 -0.18 -2.71 13.45
N ASP A 23 -0.03 -3.83 14.14
CA ASP A 23 1.27 -4.35 14.57
C ASP A 23 1.65 -5.54 13.69
N PRO A 24 2.50 -5.33 12.66
CA PRO A 24 2.82 -6.38 11.71
C PRO A 24 3.74 -7.45 12.31
N ASP A 25 3.42 -8.71 12.02
CA ASP A 25 4.28 -9.86 12.34
C ASP A 25 5.69 -9.68 11.76
N PRO A 26 6.72 -10.36 12.31
CA PRO A 26 8.10 -10.24 11.83
C PRO A 26 8.24 -10.38 10.30
N TRP A 27 7.62 -11.41 9.70
CA TRP A 27 7.69 -11.63 8.26
C TRP A 27 6.99 -10.53 7.44
N GLN A 28 5.94 -9.90 7.98
CA GLN A 28 5.24 -8.80 7.33
C GLN A 28 6.10 -7.54 7.32
N ARG A 29 6.82 -7.29 8.42
CA ARG A 29 7.81 -6.20 8.50
C ARG A 29 8.95 -6.39 7.52
N ASP A 30 9.46 -7.62 7.42
CA ASP A 30 10.53 -7.97 6.50
C ASP A 30 10.07 -7.79 5.05
N LEU A 31 8.86 -8.23 4.73
CA LEU A 31 8.24 -8.00 3.42
C LEU A 31 8.08 -6.51 3.12
N LEU A 32 7.56 -5.71 4.06
CA LEU A 32 7.37 -4.28 3.88
C LEU A 32 8.69 -3.53 3.64
N ARG A 33 9.82 -4.05 4.15
CA ARG A 33 11.15 -3.45 4.01
C ARG A 33 11.98 -4.06 2.89
N SER A 34 11.46 -5.08 2.20
CA SER A 34 12.19 -5.79 1.16
C SER A 34 12.46 -4.88 -0.03
N SER A 35 13.69 -4.91 -0.54
CA SER A 35 14.07 -4.28 -1.80
C SER A 35 14.12 -5.26 -2.98
N ALA A 36 13.63 -6.50 -2.80
CA ALA A 36 13.62 -7.50 -3.85
C ALA A 36 12.67 -7.08 -4.98
N SER A 37 13.10 -7.23 -6.24
CA SER A 37 12.28 -6.91 -7.41
C SER A 37 11.08 -7.85 -7.58
N GLN A 38 11.20 -9.08 -7.08
CA GLN A 38 10.13 -10.08 -7.08
C GLN A 38 10.13 -10.83 -5.75
N THR A 39 8.95 -11.01 -5.18
CA THR A 39 8.77 -11.76 -3.93
C THR A 39 7.63 -12.75 -4.08
N ILE A 40 7.85 -14.00 -3.69
CA ILE A 40 6.83 -15.05 -3.60
C ILE A 40 6.58 -15.33 -2.11
N LEU A 41 5.30 -15.35 -1.73
CA LEU A 41 4.89 -15.57 -0.34
C LEU A 41 4.21 -16.92 -0.19
N LEU A 42 4.89 -17.87 0.47
CA LEU A 42 4.27 -19.11 0.92
C LEU A 42 3.59 -18.86 2.28
N CYS A 43 2.32 -18.50 2.25
CA CYS A 43 1.58 -18.13 3.46
C CYS A 43 0.33 -18.98 3.66
N SER A 44 0.00 -19.23 4.94
CA SER A 44 -1.26 -19.85 5.33
C SER A 44 -2.47 -18.94 5.06
N ARG A 45 -3.68 -19.51 5.18
CA ARG A 45 -4.92 -18.72 5.15
C ARG A 45 -4.94 -17.75 6.34
N GLN A 46 -5.54 -16.59 6.13
CA GLN A 46 -5.74 -15.55 7.17
C GLN A 46 -4.47 -15.05 7.88
N SER A 47 -3.29 -15.32 7.33
CA SER A 47 -1.99 -14.81 7.80
C SER A 47 -1.81 -13.28 7.73
N GLY A 48 -2.75 -12.53 7.14
CA GLY A 48 -2.60 -11.08 6.94
C GLY A 48 -1.94 -10.66 5.62
N LYS A 49 -1.57 -11.62 4.75
CA LYS A 49 -0.89 -11.33 3.46
C LYS A 49 -1.57 -10.26 2.59
N SER A 50 -2.91 -10.24 2.51
CA SER A 50 -3.62 -9.26 1.69
C SER A 50 -3.57 -7.85 2.28
N THR A 51 -3.53 -7.73 3.61
CA THR A 51 -3.34 -6.44 4.28
C THR A 51 -1.92 -5.94 4.05
N THR A 52 -0.90 -6.81 4.17
CA THR A 52 0.49 -6.44 3.90
C THR A 52 0.71 -6.06 2.43
N SER A 53 0.15 -6.80 1.47
CA SER A 53 0.19 -6.42 0.05
C SER A 53 -0.54 -5.10 -0.25
N ALA A 54 -1.63 -4.80 0.46
CA ALA A 54 -2.33 -3.53 0.31
C ALA A 54 -1.48 -2.34 0.81
N LEU A 55 -0.76 -2.52 1.93
CA LEU A 55 0.18 -1.53 2.44
C LEU A 55 1.34 -1.27 1.47
N LEU A 56 1.88 -2.32 0.84
CA LEU A 56 2.89 -2.16 -0.21
C LEU A 56 2.37 -1.33 -1.39
N ALA A 57 1.13 -1.60 -1.85
CA ALA A 57 0.52 -0.81 -2.91
C ALA A 57 0.32 0.67 -2.49
N VAL A 58 -0.08 0.93 -1.25
CA VAL A 58 -0.22 2.29 -0.73
C VAL A 58 1.14 3.01 -0.64
N GLU A 59 2.19 2.32 -0.18
CA GLU A 59 3.55 2.85 -0.14
C GLU A 59 4.06 3.25 -1.53
N GLU A 60 3.94 2.32 -2.49
CA GLU A 60 4.35 2.52 -3.87
C GLU A 60 3.60 3.72 -4.49
N ALA A 61 2.26 3.76 -4.32
CA ALA A 61 1.42 4.84 -4.85
C ALA A 61 1.78 6.21 -4.26
N ALA A 62 2.10 6.26 -2.97
CA ALA A 62 2.34 7.50 -2.26
C ALA A 62 3.76 8.04 -2.46
N TYR A 63 4.77 7.15 -2.52
CA TYR A 63 6.17 7.56 -2.42
C TYR A 63 7.01 7.25 -3.65
N ARG A 64 6.50 6.49 -4.63
CA ARG A 64 7.22 6.12 -5.85
C ARG A 64 6.54 6.60 -7.13
N SER A 65 6.01 7.83 -7.08
CA SER A 65 5.35 8.43 -8.25
C SER A 65 6.35 8.75 -9.38
N PRO A 66 6.00 8.50 -10.67
CA PRO A 66 4.75 7.88 -11.13
C PRO A 66 4.76 6.36 -10.94
N ALA A 67 3.68 5.82 -10.38
CA ALA A 67 3.50 4.38 -10.16
C ALA A 67 2.24 3.85 -10.85
N LEU A 68 2.38 2.76 -11.61
CA LEU A 68 1.26 1.95 -12.07
C LEU A 68 1.23 0.65 -11.26
N ILE A 69 0.15 0.46 -10.51
CA ILE A 69 -0.02 -0.71 -9.64
C ILE A 69 -1.17 -1.55 -10.16
N LEU A 70 -0.90 -2.83 -10.43
CA LEU A 70 -1.89 -3.78 -10.93
C LEU A 70 -2.22 -4.82 -9.86
N ILE A 71 -3.51 -5.03 -9.60
CA ILE A 71 -4.00 -6.05 -8.67
C ILE A 71 -4.62 -7.18 -9.47
N LEU A 72 -3.94 -8.32 -9.51
CA LEU A 72 -4.34 -9.49 -10.29
C LEU A 72 -4.78 -10.62 -9.36
N ALA A 73 -5.83 -11.34 -9.76
CA ALA A 73 -6.31 -12.54 -9.07
C ALA A 73 -7.07 -13.44 -10.05
N PRO A 74 -7.21 -14.76 -9.77
CA PRO A 74 -7.97 -15.67 -10.63
C PRO A 74 -9.43 -15.27 -10.85
N ALA A 75 -10.04 -14.57 -9.89
CA ALA A 75 -11.41 -14.06 -9.99
C ALA A 75 -11.48 -12.57 -9.70
N LEU A 76 -12.30 -11.83 -10.45
CA LEU A 76 -12.48 -10.38 -10.31
C LEU A 76 -12.85 -9.95 -8.88
N ARG A 77 -13.72 -10.72 -8.21
CA ARG A 77 -14.09 -10.44 -6.81
C ARG A 77 -12.88 -10.41 -5.88
N GLN A 78 -11.87 -11.26 -6.11
CA GLN A 78 -10.70 -11.36 -5.23
C GLN A 78 -9.77 -10.15 -5.40
N SER A 79 -9.53 -9.72 -6.65
CA SER A 79 -8.76 -8.50 -6.89
C SER A 79 -9.53 -7.27 -6.38
N GLN A 80 -10.86 -7.24 -6.51
CA GLN A 80 -11.70 -6.19 -5.93
C GLN A 80 -11.63 -6.14 -4.40
N GLU A 81 -11.61 -7.26 -3.68
CA GLU A 81 -11.43 -7.25 -2.21
C GLU A 81 -10.09 -6.62 -1.81
N LEU A 82 -9.01 -6.96 -2.53
CA LEU A 82 -7.70 -6.37 -2.28
C LEU A 82 -7.68 -4.87 -2.65
N PHE A 83 -8.30 -4.50 -3.77
CA PHE A 83 -8.45 -3.10 -4.18
C PHE A 83 -9.21 -2.26 -3.13
N ARG A 84 -10.29 -2.79 -2.54
CA ARG A 84 -11.00 -2.11 -1.44
C ARG A 84 -10.11 -1.92 -0.20
N LYS A 85 -9.28 -2.91 0.13
CA LYS A 85 -8.29 -2.79 1.23
C LYS A 85 -7.27 -1.69 0.95
N VAL A 86 -6.76 -1.59 -0.28
CA VAL A 86 -5.85 -0.51 -0.69
C VAL A 86 -6.51 0.85 -0.48
N LYS A 87 -7.73 1.03 -0.96
CA LYS A 87 -8.50 2.27 -0.77
C LYS A 87 -8.71 2.62 0.70
N ALA A 88 -9.09 1.63 1.51
CA ALA A 88 -9.30 1.83 2.95
C ALA A 88 -8.02 2.24 3.69
N LEU A 89 -6.85 1.77 3.21
CA LEU A 89 -5.55 2.08 3.80
C LEU A 89 -4.91 3.34 3.20
N LEU A 90 -5.36 3.85 2.07
CA LEU A 90 -4.75 5.01 1.41
C LEU A 90 -4.56 6.24 2.32
N PRO A 91 -5.52 6.62 3.20
CA PRO A 91 -5.36 7.78 4.08
C PRO A 91 -4.17 7.64 5.05
N VAL A 92 -3.69 6.41 5.31
CA VAL A 92 -2.54 6.18 6.18
C VAL A 92 -1.22 6.63 5.54
N ALA A 93 -1.18 6.95 4.25
CA ALA A 93 -0.03 7.58 3.62
C ALA A 93 -0.03 9.11 3.78
N GLY A 94 -1.22 9.72 3.84
CA GLY A 94 -1.44 11.16 3.93
C GLY A 94 -2.57 11.61 3.00
N ASP A 95 -2.78 12.92 2.88
CA ASP A 95 -3.80 13.48 1.99
C ASP A 95 -3.37 13.35 0.52
N MET A 96 -3.99 12.43 -0.21
CA MET A 96 -3.78 12.25 -1.64
C MET A 96 -5.00 12.74 -2.42
N THR A 97 -4.78 13.55 -3.45
CA THR A 97 -5.86 13.99 -4.33
C THR A 97 -6.33 12.79 -5.17
N ILE A 98 -7.63 12.50 -5.15
CA ILE A 98 -8.20 11.49 -6.04
C ILE A 98 -8.63 12.18 -7.33
N LYS A 99 -8.02 11.83 -8.46
CA LYS A 99 -8.37 12.35 -9.78
C LYS A 99 -9.54 11.60 -10.41
N ARG A 100 -9.56 10.28 -10.22
CA ARG A 100 -10.61 9.41 -10.75
C ARG A 100 -10.77 8.19 -9.86
N GLU A 101 -12.02 7.78 -9.66
CA GLU A 101 -12.35 6.57 -8.94
C GLU A 101 -13.47 5.82 -9.66
N THR A 102 -13.26 4.53 -9.89
CA THR A 102 -14.28 3.59 -10.35
C THR A 102 -14.29 2.36 -9.44
N ALA A 103 -15.15 1.39 -9.73
CA ALA A 103 -15.14 0.11 -9.04
C ALA A 103 -13.81 -0.66 -9.18
N LEU A 104 -13.00 -0.37 -10.21
CA LEU A 104 -11.80 -1.12 -10.59
C LEU A 104 -10.54 -0.26 -10.76
N THR A 105 -10.65 1.05 -10.67
CA THR A 105 -9.55 1.98 -10.98
C THR A 105 -9.53 3.11 -9.97
N LEU A 106 -8.34 3.48 -9.54
CA LEU A 106 -8.08 4.65 -8.72
C LEU A 106 -6.90 5.41 -9.34
N GLU A 107 -7.14 6.64 -9.75
CA GLU A 107 -6.11 7.55 -10.26
C GLU A 107 -5.86 8.63 -9.21
N LEU A 108 -4.60 8.78 -8.81
CA LEU A 108 -4.18 9.71 -7.77
C LEU A 108 -3.43 10.91 -8.38
N GLY A 109 -3.58 12.06 -7.73
CA GLY A 109 -2.76 13.24 -7.97
C GLY A 109 -1.48 13.20 -7.15
N ASN A 110 -0.45 13.89 -7.63
CA ASN A 110 0.84 13.95 -6.96
C ASN A 110 0.73 14.74 -5.64
N LEU A 111 1.47 14.29 -4.64
CA LEU A 111 1.64 15.00 -3.36
C LEU A 111 2.44 16.32 -3.49
N LEU A 112 3.10 16.56 -4.64
CA LEU A 112 4.06 17.65 -4.84
C LEU A 112 3.50 18.85 -5.65
N THR A 113 2.18 18.99 -5.80
CA THR A 113 1.58 20.07 -6.63
C THR A 113 0.76 21.08 -5.83
N ARG A 114 1.15 21.39 -4.59
CA ARG A 114 0.66 22.57 -3.88
C ARG A 114 1.71 23.67 -3.88
#